data_AF-I4LX40-F1
#
_entry.id   AF-I4LX40-F1
#
_cell.length_a   1.000
_cell.length_b   1.000
_cell.length_c   1.000
_cell.angle_alpha   90.00
_cell.angle_beta   90.00
_cell.angle_gamma   90.00
#
_symmetry.space_group_name_H-M   'P 1'
#
loop_
_entity.id
_entity.type
_entity.pdbx_description
1 polymer ?
#
loop_
_entity_poly.entity_id
_entity_poly.type
_entity_poly.pdbx_seq_one_letter_code
_entity_poly.pdbx_strand_id
1 'polypeptide(L)' 'MAKAKEKKPNLFMRIGMFIKQTIDETRKVVAPHGKELFAWSASVFIFVIFLMVFVTVMDFGLGKSVMWLFG' A
#
# COMPACT_ATOMS: atom_id res chain seq x y z
N MET A 1 -48.82 31.67 -13.40
CA MET A 1 -48.07 30.51 -12.88
C MET A 1 -46.63 30.64 -13.35
N ALA A 2 -45.72 31.11 -12.49
CA ALA A 2 -44.33 31.32 -12.89
C ALA A 2 -43.59 29.98 -12.98
N LYS A 3 -43.13 29.61 -14.19
CA LYS A 3 -42.28 28.43 -14.41
C LYS A 3 -40.93 28.64 -13.72
N ALA A 4 -40.57 27.70 -12.86
CA ALA A 4 -39.27 27.65 -12.21
C ALA A 4 -38.15 27.61 -13.26
N LYS A 5 -37.24 28.58 -13.16
CA LYS A 5 -36.09 28.79 -14.03
C LYS A 5 -35.12 27.61 -13.87
N GLU A 6 -34.95 26.81 -14.92
CA GLU A 6 -33.98 25.71 -14.94
C GLU A 6 -32.57 26.28 -14.70
N LYS A 7 -32.04 26.03 -13.51
CA LYS A 7 -30.69 26.41 -13.12
C LYS A 7 -29.75 25.39 -13.79
N LYS A 8 -29.06 25.82 -14.85
CA LYS A 8 -27.96 25.06 -15.48
C LYS A 8 -27.07 24.46 -14.37
N PRO A 9 -26.65 23.19 -14.44
CA PRO A 9 -25.82 22.61 -13.39
C PRO A 9 -24.52 23.40 -13.27
N ASN A 10 -24.37 24.12 -12.15
CA ASN A 10 -23.17 24.89 -11.83
C ASN A 10 -21.95 23.97 -11.72
N LEU A 11 -20.74 24.48 -12.02
CA LEU A 11 -19.45 23.77 -11.84
C LEU A 11 -19.33 23.09 -10.46
N PHE A 12 -19.85 23.75 -9.42
CA PHE A 12 -19.93 23.23 -8.05
C PHE A 12 -20.80 21.98 -7.90
N MET A 13 -21.88 21.85 -8.69
CA MET A 13 -22.72 20.65 -8.70
C MET A 13 -21.96 19.46 -9.30
N ARG A 14 -21.14 19.70 -10.32
CA ARG A 14 -20.30 18.67 -10.95
C ARG A 14 -19.23 18.14 -10.00
N ILE A 15 -18.57 19.04 -9.27
CA ILE A 15 -17.57 18.68 -8.24
C ILE A 15 -18.24 17.93 -7.08
N GLY A 16 -19.42 18.38 -6.64
CA GLY A 16 -20.17 17.70 -5.58
C GLY A 16 -20.61 16.28 -5.96
N MET A 17 -21.00 16.05 -7.22
CA MET A 17 -21.29 14.70 -7.72
C MET A 17 -20.05 13.81 -7.78
N PHE A 18 -18.90 14.35 -8.17
CA PHE A 18 -17.64 13.60 -8.22
C PHE A 18 -17.19 13.15 -6.82
N ILE A 19 -17.26 14.03 -5.82
CA ILE A 19 -16.91 13.68 -4.43
C ILE A 19 -17.84 12.58 -3.91
N LYS A 20 -19.15 12.68 -4.18
CA LYS A 20 -20.11 11.63 -3.82
C LYS A 20 -19.76 10.29 -4.46
N GLN A 21 -19.42 10.28 -5.75
CA GLN A 21 -18.98 9.07 -6.46
C GLN A 21 -17.71 8.47 -5.84
N THR A 22 -16.71 9.29 -5.52
CA THR A 22 -15.46 8.82 -4.88
C THR A 22 -15.72 8.18 -3.52
N ILE A 23 -16.61 8.78 -2.70
CA ILE A 23 -16.99 8.20 -1.41
C ILE A 23 -17.73 6.87 -1.62
N ASP A 24 -18.68 6.83 -2.56
CA ASP A 24 -19.42 5.60 -2.86
C ASP A 24 -18.49 4.48 -3.36
N GLU A 25 -17.48 4.79 -4.16
CA GLU A 25 -16.48 3.83 -4.62
C GLU A 25 -15.55 3.37 -3.50
N THR A 26 -15.14 4.31 -2.62
CA THR A 26 -14.31 3.97 -1.46
C THR A 26 -15.04 3.05 -0.49
N ARG A 27 -16.37 3.16 -0.37
CA ARG A 27 -17.19 2.24 0.43
C ARG A 27 -17.33 0.85 -0.19
N LYS A 28 -17.08 0.71 -1.49
CA LYS A 28 -17.01 -0.59 -2.17
C LYS A 28 -15.67 -1.29 -1.97
N VAL A 29 -14.64 -0.57 -1.52
CA VAL A 29 -13.38 -1.19 -1.13
C VAL A 29 -13.62 -1.97 0.15
N VAL A 30 -13.70 -3.30 0.01
CA VAL A 30 -13.85 -4.20 1.15
C VAL A 30 -12.56 -4.14 1.96
N ALA A 31 -12.63 -3.68 3.20
CA ALA A 31 -11.48 -3.73 4.09
C ALA A 31 -11.13 -5.21 4.36
N PRO A 32 -9.84 -5.58 4.25
CA PRO A 32 -9.42 -6.95 4.47
C PRO A 32 -9.70 -7.38 5.91
N HIS A 33 -10.08 -8.64 6.09
CA HIS A 33 -10.28 -9.21 7.42
C HIS A 33 -8.92 -9.26 8.15
N GLY A 34 -8.87 -9.03 9.48
CA GLY A 34 -7.61 -8.95 10.23
C GLY A 34 -6.66 -10.15 10.07
N LYS A 35 -7.21 -11.32 9.76
CA LYS A 35 -6.46 -12.55 9.44
C LYS A 35 -5.60 -12.45 8.16
N GLU A 36 -6.11 -11.77 7.13
CA GLU A 36 -5.41 -11.58 5.85
C GLU A 36 -4.29 -10.56 6.01
N LEU A 37 -4.56 -9.49 6.75
CA LEU A 37 -3.54 -8.49 7.12
C LEU A 37 -2.36 -9.14 7.84
N PHE A 38 -2.64 -10.02 8.82
CA PHE A 38 -1.60 -10.73 9.54
C PHE A 38 -0.78 -11.65 8.62
N ALA A 39 -1.44 -12.40 7.72
CA ALA A 39 -0.76 -13.26 6.76
C ALA A 39 0.16 -12.46 5.82
N TRP A 40 -0.29 -11.29 5.34
CA TRP A 40 0.52 -10.41 4.50
C TRP A 40 1.73 -9.85 5.25
N SER A 41 1.53 -9.36 6.48
CA SER A 41 2.65 -8.90 7.31
C SER A 41 3.63 -10.04 7.62
N ALA A 42 3.14 -11.22 8.02
CA ALA A 42 3.97 -12.39 8.33
C ALA A 42 4.82 -12.85 7.13
N SER A 43 4.23 -12.86 5.93
CA SER A 43 4.95 -13.18 4.70
C SER A 43 6.13 -12.23 4.45
N VAL A 44 5.93 -10.93 4.69
CA VAL A 44 7.01 -9.93 4.54
C VAL A 44 8.10 -10.16 5.59
N PHE A 45 7.74 -10.43 6.85
CA PHE A 45 8.72 -10.74 7.89
C PHE A 45 9.59 -11.95 7.55
N ILE A 46 8.99 -13.03 7.07
CA ILE A 46 9.72 -14.24 6.66
C ILE A 46 10.73 -13.91 5.55
N PHE A 47 10.31 -13.13 4.56
CA PHE A 47 11.18 -12.70 3.46
C PHE A 47 12.34 -11.82 3.93
N VAL A 48 12.08 -10.86 4.82
CA VAL A 48 13.13 -9.98 5.38
C VAL A 48 14.14 -10.78 6.22
N ILE A 49 13.66 -11.70 7.06
CA ILE A 49 14.54 -12.57 7.88
C ILE A 49 15.42 -13.43 6.97
N PHE A 50 14.85 -13.99 5.90
CA PHE A 50 15.62 -14.77 4.94
C PHE A 50 16.77 -13.95 4.33
N LEU A 51 16.50 -12.71 3.91
CA LEU A 51 17.54 -11.81 3.38
C LEU A 51 18.59 -11.45 4.45
N MET A 52 18.16 -11.17 5.69
CA MET A 52 19.11 -10.90 6.78
C MET A 52 20.06 -12.07 7.01
N VAL A 53 19.55 -13.30 7.04
CA VAL A 53 20.38 -14.51 7.20
C VAL A 53 21.34 -14.66 6.03
N PHE A 54 20.85 -14.52 4.80
CA PHE A 54 21.67 -14.65 3.59
C PHE A 54 22.82 -13.63 3.55
N VAL A 55 22.51 -12.36 3.79
CA VAL A 55 23.49 -11.27 3.83
C VAL A 55 24.50 -11.52 4.95
N THR A 56 24.04 -11.88 6.16
CA THR A 56 24.91 -12.21 7.29
C THR A 56 25.90 -13.33 6.93
N VAL A 57 25.43 -14.42 6.30
CA VAL A 57 26.32 -15.52 5.88
C VAL A 57 27.37 -15.03 4.88
N MET A 58 26.99 -14.20 3.92
CA MET A 58 27.94 -13.59 2.98
C MET A 58 28.93 -12.67 3.69
N ASP A 59 28.49 -11.81 4.59
CA ASP A 59 29.36 -10.89 5.34
C ASP A 59 30.39 -11.65 6.17
N PHE A 60 29.97 -12.70 6.88
CA PHE A 60 30.89 -13.56 7.65
C PHE A 60 31.82 -14.35 6.74
N GLY A 61 31.32 -14.92 5.64
CA GLY A 61 32.11 -15.70 4.71
C GLY A 61 33.17 -14.86 4.00
N LEU A 62 32.77 -13.72 3.44
CA LEU A 62 33.66 -12.80 2.74
C LEU A 62 34.60 -12.08 3.72
N GLY A 63 34.09 -11.61 4.86
CA GLY A 63 34.91 -10.96 5.89
C GLY A 63 36.02 -11.86 6.42
N LYS A 64 35.72 -13.14 6.69
CA LYS A 64 36.73 -14.15 7.07
C LYS A 64 37.72 -14.42 5.94
N SER A 65 37.24 -14.52 4.71
CA SER A 65 38.09 -14.80 3.54
C SER A 65 39.07 -13.66 3.27
N VAL A 66 38.62 -12.40 3.38
CA VAL A 66 39.47 -11.21 3.21
C VAL A 66 40.53 -11.13 4.30
N MET A 67 40.17 -11.37 5.56
CA MET A 67 41.15 -11.43 6.67
C MET A 67 42.19 -12.53 6.48
N TRP A 68 41.84 -13.65 5.86
CA TRP A 68 42.80 -14.72 5.59
C TRP A 68 43.71 -14.43 4.39
N LEU A 69 43.20 -13.72 3.37
CA LEU A 69 43.95 -13.40 2.15
C LEU A 69 44.86 -12.17 2.29
N PHE A 70 44.45 -11.18 3.10
CA PHE A 70 45.11 -9.87 3.20
C PHE A 70 45.57 -9.50 4.61
N GLY A 71 45.32 -10.36 5.60
CA GLY A 71 45.78 -10.20 6.99
C GLY A 71 47.11 -10.89 7.25
#